data_AF-K3WB35-F1
#
_entry.id   AF-K3WB35-F1
#
_cell.length_a   1.000
_cell.length_b   1.000
_cell.length_c   1.000
_cell.angle_alpha   90.00
_cell.angle_beta   90.00
_cell.angle_gamma   90.00
#
_symmetry.space_group_name_H-M   'P 1'
#
loop_
_entity.id
_entity.type
_entity.pdbx_description
1 polymer ?
#
loop_
_entity_poly.entity_id
_entity_poly.type
_entity_poly.pdbx_seq_one_letter_code
_entity_poly.pdbx_strand_id
1 'polypeptide(L)'
;MAKKKQHGNAKSGSASVEQSPVGTAKKNLQVTPSDAKDTASPVVKTKKNSPSKQQNGDEQHLDMKETSEKIDHALQRRKSIEEVHDAGIIKTQEDMEKMAQVSEQVEEKLEARPNQEEMHEHNEHILNPTGASHRLSGALASTAKELEKSITSDKIDRHLVSRPDVEDLEKKHMINTNVAPQLQSVQKKLQRKMSADELAHRLDSRPDVQELRDQGIVHDDGVAPSLQATQEKLQRQLNADRVSHQLTKRPSITELTSQGVLDQTDTHVAPSLTATAKKLERNLVQNQVSHLLETRPEKDELVTHHILDADHEGGVAPILQGPKHQLERQLKADQVARHLRKRPSIGELEEKGIIEEGEIGDENTPVNKKFTLSRRARYALALKAASRIAADNLITQDEKARLKDRILSDDEKVVAAIECYELDQDIEEMLDTLYRVAKMT
;
A
#
# COMPACT_ATOMS: atom_id res chain seq x y z
N MET A 1 47.81 23.09 -29.12
CA MET A 1 47.85 21.61 -29.08
C MET A 1 46.44 21.13 -28.75
N ALA A 2 45.59 20.85 -29.75
CA ALA A 2 45.45 19.55 -30.45
C ALA A 2 45.09 18.43 -29.45
N LYS A 3 43.82 17.97 -29.37
CA LYS A 3 43.25 16.70 -29.94
C LYS A 3 42.34 16.13 -28.83
N LYS A 4 41.27 15.33 -28.99
CA LYS A 4 40.47 14.75 -30.08
C LYS A 4 39.33 14.00 -29.34
N LYS A 5 38.05 14.33 -29.53
CA LYS A 5 37.03 13.52 -30.22
C LYS A 5 37.18 11.99 -30.10
N GLN A 6 36.18 11.30 -29.53
CA GLN A 6 35.67 10.03 -30.08
C GLN A 6 34.21 9.76 -29.64
N HIS A 7 33.36 9.59 -30.67
CA HIS A 7 32.03 8.97 -30.65
C HIS A 7 32.16 7.50 -31.05
N GLY A 8 31.15 6.69 -30.73
CA GLY A 8 30.90 5.34 -31.27
C GLY A 8 29.88 4.63 -30.37
N ASN A 9 28.57 4.50 -30.63
CA ASN A 9 27.73 4.14 -31.78
C ASN A 9 27.19 2.69 -31.68
N ALA A 10 25.86 2.62 -31.74
CA ALA A 10 24.97 1.57 -32.25
C ALA A 10 25.09 0.10 -31.77
N LYS A 11 23.94 -0.45 -31.33
CA LYS A 11 23.50 -1.78 -31.76
C LYS A 11 21.98 -1.81 -31.95
N SER A 12 21.62 -2.14 -33.18
CA SER A 12 20.31 -2.45 -33.73
C SER A 12 19.83 -3.85 -33.31
N GLY A 13 18.52 -4.01 -33.19
CA GLY A 13 17.84 -5.30 -33.07
C GLY A 13 16.45 -5.19 -33.68
N SER A 14 16.28 -5.74 -34.87
CA SER A 14 15.05 -5.79 -35.67
C SER A 14 14.66 -7.26 -35.91
N ALA A 15 13.38 -7.59 -35.77
CA ALA A 15 12.63 -8.76 -36.32
C ALA A 15 11.44 -9.05 -35.38
N SER A 16 10.23 -9.44 -35.73
CA SER A 16 9.47 -9.70 -36.97
C SER A 16 8.00 -9.81 -36.52
N VAL A 17 7.02 -9.13 -37.14
CA VAL A 17 6.08 -9.68 -38.13
C VAL A 17 5.49 -11.04 -37.78
N GLU A 18 4.22 -11.05 -37.34
CA GLU A 18 3.24 -12.07 -37.72
C GLU A 18 1.85 -11.42 -37.85
N GLN A 19 1.36 -11.36 -39.08
CA GLN A 19 -0.04 -11.13 -39.42
C GLN A 19 -0.63 -12.47 -39.83
N SER A 20 -1.88 -12.74 -39.46
CA SER A 20 -2.87 -13.35 -40.38
C SER A 20 -4.29 -13.38 -39.79
N PRO A 21 -5.32 -13.50 -40.65
CA PRO A 21 -6.63 -12.83 -40.51
C PRO A 21 -7.81 -13.82 -40.40
N VAL A 22 -9.05 -13.30 -40.31
CA VAL A 22 -10.38 -13.84 -40.73
C VAL A 22 -11.44 -12.97 -39.98
N GLY A 23 -12.47 -12.35 -40.55
CA GLY A 23 -13.17 -12.53 -41.82
C GLY A 23 -14.59 -13.09 -41.59
N THR A 24 -15.61 -12.22 -41.50
CA THR A 24 -17.05 -12.37 -41.89
C THR A 24 -17.91 -11.37 -41.09
N ALA A 25 -18.56 -10.33 -41.62
CA ALA A 25 -19.49 -10.17 -42.76
C ALA A 25 -20.93 -10.67 -42.51
N LYS A 26 -21.79 -9.76 -42.02
CA LYS A 26 -23.24 -9.61 -42.34
C LYS A 26 -23.51 -8.09 -42.25
N LYS A 27 -23.69 -7.29 -43.32
CA LYS A 27 -24.83 -7.19 -44.28
C LYS A 27 -26.17 -7.41 -43.58
N ASN A 28 -27.20 -6.57 -43.66
CA ASN A 28 -27.49 -5.35 -44.41
C ASN A 28 -28.89 -4.89 -43.90
N LEU A 29 -29.16 -3.60 -43.72
CA LEU A 29 -30.42 -2.94 -44.13
C LEU A 29 -30.39 -1.43 -43.84
N GLN A 30 -29.81 -0.72 -44.80
CA GLN A 30 -30.29 0.51 -45.45
C GLN A 30 -31.68 1.04 -45.04
N VAL A 31 -31.75 2.25 -44.49
CA VAL A 31 -32.62 3.37 -44.96
C VAL A 31 -31.97 4.72 -44.57
N THR A 32 -31.65 5.53 -45.57
CA THR A 32 -31.31 6.97 -45.56
C THR A 32 -32.58 7.82 -45.78
N PRO A 33 -32.56 9.16 -45.87
CA PRO A 33 -31.79 10.20 -45.15
C PRO A 33 -32.69 11.36 -44.67
N SER A 34 -32.21 12.21 -43.75
CA SER A 34 -32.47 13.66 -43.82
C SER A 34 -31.68 14.43 -42.74
N ASP A 35 -30.92 15.41 -43.22
CA ASP A 35 -30.55 16.68 -42.59
C ASP A 35 -29.53 16.70 -41.44
N ALA A 36 -28.28 16.90 -41.88
CA ALA A 36 -27.20 17.48 -41.11
C ALA A 36 -27.52 18.91 -40.65
N LYS A 37 -27.29 19.22 -39.37
CA LYS A 37 -26.80 20.53 -38.92
C LYS A 37 -25.89 20.38 -37.71
N ASP A 38 -24.60 20.60 -37.97
CA ASP A 38 -23.54 20.82 -36.99
C ASP A 38 -23.85 22.01 -36.09
N THR A 39 -23.73 21.82 -34.78
CA THR A 39 -23.66 22.88 -33.78
C THR A 39 -22.20 23.30 -33.61
N ALA A 40 -21.76 24.26 -34.42
CA ALA A 40 -20.53 25.01 -34.21
C ALA A 40 -20.83 26.35 -33.53
N SER A 41 -19.98 26.68 -32.56
CA SER A 41 -19.91 27.86 -31.70
C SER A 41 -20.24 29.21 -32.37
N PRO A 42 -20.86 30.17 -31.66
CA PRO A 42 -21.04 31.51 -32.19
C PRO A 42 -19.76 32.33 -32.02
N VAL A 43 -19.10 32.54 -33.15
CA VAL A 43 -18.07 33.56 -33.39
C VAL A 43 -18.67 34.95 -33.16
N VAL A 44 -18.04 35.71 -32.27
CA VAL A 44 -18.23 37.15 -32.07
C VAL A 44 -17.91 37.89 -33.38
N LYS A 45 -18.95 38.32 -34.10
CA LYS A 45 -18.83 39.23 -35.25
C LYS A 45 -19.00 40.68 -34.80
N THR A 46 -17.97 41.44 -35.11
CA THR A 46 -17.82 42.89 -34.97
C THR A 46 -18.89 43.63 -35.76
N LYS A 47 -19.67 44.50 -35.09
CA LYS A 47 -20.52 45.51 -35.72
C LYS A 47 -19.63 46.52 -36.45
N LYS A 48 -19.72 46.54 -37.79
CA LYS A 48 -19.24 47.63 -38.64
C LYS A 48 -20.34 48.70 -38.76
N ASN A 49 -19.92 49.95 -38.59
CA ASN A 49 -20.42 51.20 -39.16
C ASN A 49 -21.87 51.24 -39.67
N SER A 50 -22.72 51.92 -38.92
CA SER A 50 -23.94 52.57 -39.42
C SER A 50 -23.56 53.87 -40.14
N PRO A 51 -24.07 54.16 -41.34
CA PRO A 51 -24.14 55.53 -41.83
C PRO A 51 -25.35 56.21 -41.19
N SER A 52 -25.09 57.38 -40.62
CA SER A 52 -26.07 58.40 -40.27
C SER A 52 -27.02 58.68 -41.43
N LYS A 53 -28.31 58.38 -41.26
CA LYS A 53 -29.38 58.96 -42.06
C LYS A 53 -30.52 59.37 -41.14
N GLN A 54 -30.66 60.69 -41.00
CA GLN A 54 -31.85 61.34 -40.49
C GLN A 54 -33.03 60.93 -41.38
N GLN A 55 -34.06 60.32 -40.80
CA GLN A 55 -35.48 60.34 -41.19
C GLN A 55 -36.23 59.28 -40.36
N ASN A 56 -37.52 59.53 -40.11
CA ASN A 56 -38.51 58.68 -39.43
C ASN A 56 -38.73 58.94 -37.93
N GLY A 57 -39.34 60.09 -37.62
CA GLY A 57 -40.15 60.25 -36.41
C GLY A 57 -41.52 59.54 -36.49
N ASP A 58 -41.89 59.01 -37.66
CA ASP A 58 -43.22 58.42 -37.91
C ASP A 58 -43.31 56.91 -37.62
N GLU A 59 -42.19 56.17 -37.52
CA GLU A 59 -42.22 54.72 -37.22
C GLU A 59 -42.46 54.43 -35.74
N GLN A 60 -42.04 55.30 -34.81
CA GLN A 60 -42.23 55.08 -33.37
C GLN A 60 -43.68 55.32 -32.90
N HIS A 61 -44.46 56.10 -33.67
CA HIS A 61 -45.87 56.36 -33.36
C HIS A 61 -46.79 55.19 -33.78
N LEU A 62 -46.38 54.40 -34.78
CA LEU A 62 -47.11 53.20 -35.22
C LEU A 62 -46.94 52.05 -34.21
N ASP A 63 -45.72 51.84 -33.69
CA ASP A 63 -45.45 50.82 -32.66
C ASP A 63 -46.21 51.09 -31.35
N MET A 64 -46.36 52.36 -30.96
CA MET A 64 -47.13 52.75 -29.76
C MET A 64 -48.64 52.47 -29.91
N LYS A 65 -49.18 52.66 -31.12
CA LYS A 65 -50.60 52.43 -31.40
C LYS A 65 -50.92 50.93 -31.53
N GLU A 66 -50.02 50.16 -32.13
CA GLU A 66 -50.17 48.71 -32.23
C GLU A 66 -50.00 48.03 -30.87
N THR A 67 -49.13 48.57 -29.99
CA THR A 67 -49.00 48.09 -28.61
C THR A 67 -50.21 48.48 -27.74
N SER A 68 -50.78 49.68 -27.90
CA SER A 68 -52.01 50.05 -27.19
C SER A 68 -53.19 49.19 -27.62
N GLU A 69 -53.35 48.92 -28.91
CA GLU A 69 -54.43 48.04 -29.43
C GLU A 69 -54.26 46.59 -28.93
N LYS A 70 -53.03 46.09 -28.82
CA LYS A 70 -52.75 44.77 -28.22
C LYS A 70 -53.09 44.73 -26.72
N ILE A 71 -52.82 45.81 -25.99
CA ILE A 71 -53.17 45.94 -24.58
C ILE A 71 -54.69 46.00 -24.40
N ASP A 72 -55.39 46.79 -25.21
CA ASP A 72 -56.85 46.87 -25.18
C ASP A 72 -57.51 45.54 -25.53
N HIS A 73 -56.97 44.81 -26.52
CA HIS A 73 -57.46 43.47 -26.82
C HIS A 73 -57.19 42.48 -25.68
N ALA A 74 -56.07 42.60 -24.96
CA ALA A 74 -55.79 41.79 -23.77
C ALA A 74 -56.72 42.14 -22.60
N LEU A 75 -57.06 43.42 -22.42
CA LEU A 75 -58.00 43.90 -21.41
C LEU A 75 -59.45 43.46 -21.70
N GLN A 76 -59.85 43.38 -22.98
CA GLN A 76 -61.16 42.83 -23.36
C GLN A 76 -61.28 41.32 -23.17
N ARG A 77 -60.16 40.60 -23.16
CA ARG A 77 -60.11 39.14 -22.92
C ARG A 77 -60.00 38.76 -21.44
N ARG A 78 -59.88 39.72 -20.52
CA ARG A 78 -59.78 39.43 -19.10
C ARG A 78 -61.15 39.01 -18.55
N LYS A 79 -61.16 37.99 -17.71
CA LYS A 79 -62.36 37.54 -17.00
C LYS A 79 -62.80 38.60 -15.99
N SER A 80 -64.10 38.74 -15.77
CA SER A 80 -64.61 39.67 -14.74
C SER A 80 -64.18 39.23 -13.34
N ILE A 81 -64.17 40.15 -12.37
CA ILE A 81 -63.80 39.85 -10.98
C ILE A 81 -64.72 38.75 -10.38
N GLU A 82 -65.98 38.71 -10.82
CA GLU A 82 -66.98 37.69 -10.48
C GLU A 82 -66.64 36.33 -11.09
N GLU A 83 -66.23 36.28 -12.36
CA GLU A 83 -65.79 35.04 -13.04
C GLU A 83 -64.50 34.45 -12.43
N VAL A 84 -63.65 35.28 -11.83
CA VAL A 84 -62.42 34.86 -11.13
C VAL A 84 -62.73 34.29 -9.73
N HIS A 85 -63.78 34.79 -9.08
CA HIS A 85 -64.30 34.22 -7.83
C HIS A 85 -64.98 32.87 -8.07
N ASP A 86 -65.79 32.75 -9.11
CA ASP A 86 -66.45 31.48 -9.48
C ASP A 86 -65.45 30.39 -9.91
N ALA A 87 -64.28 30.80 -10.42
CA ALA A 87 -63.15 29.92 -10.68
C ALA A 87 -62.39 29.47 -9.40
N GLY A 88 -62.82 29.91 -8.21
CA GLY A 88 -62.29 29.51 -6.91
C GLY A 88 -60.94 30.13 -6.54
N ILE A 89 -60.50 31.18 -7.25
CA ILE A 89 -59.20 31.84 -7.04
C ILE A 89 -59.29 32.85 -5.87
N ILE A 90 -60.43 33.53 -5.72
CA ILE A 90 -60.77 34.37 -4.56
C ILE A 90 -61.79 33.58 -3.73
N LYS A 91 -61.47 33.30 -2.47
CA LYS A 91 -62.21 32.31 -1.65
C LYS A 91 -63.26 32.91 -0.72
N THR A 92 -63.22 34.21 -0.48
CA THR A 92 -64.03 34.92 0.52
C THR A 92 -64.63 36.18 -0.10
N GLN A 93 -65.91 36.44 0.20
CA GLN A 93 -66.64 37.60 -0.33
C GLN A 93 -65.99 38.93 0.10
N GLU A 94 -65.41 38.98 1.32
CA GLU A 94 -64.72 40.16 1.83
C GLU A 94 -63.47 40.54 1.02
N ASP A 95 -62.77 39.55 0.45
CA ASP A 95 -61.57 39.84 -0.35
C ASP A 95 -61.94 40.26 -1.78
N MET A 96 -63.13 39.88 -2.27
CA MET A 96 -63.71 40.43 -3.50
C MET A 96 -64.02 41.93 -3.33
N GLU A 97 -64.64 42.32 -2.21
CA GLU A 97 -64.98 43.71 -1.91
C GLU A 97 -63.73 44.59 -1.75
N LYS A 98 -62.68 44.09 -1.08
CA LYS A 98 -61.40 44.82 -0.99
C LYS A 98 -60.74 44.99 -2.35
N MET A 99 -60.77 43.97 -3.20
CA MET A 99 -60.21 44.07 -4.56
C MET A 99 -61.03 45.02 -5.44
N ALA A 100 -62.35 45.06 -5.27
CA ALA A 100 -63.23 46.01 -5.93
C ALA A 100 -62.94 47.46 -5.49
N GLN A 101 -62.75 47.68 -4.18
CA GLN A 101 -62.39 48.99 -3.64
C GLN A 101 -61.00 49.45 -4.09
N VAL A 102 -60.04 48.53 -4.20
CA VAL A 102 -58.72 48.84 -4.78
C VAL A 102 -58.83 49.17 -6.26
N SER A 103 -59.68 48.47 -7.02
CA SER A 103 -59.90 48.83 -8.43
C SER A 103 -60.53 50.21 -8.59
N GLU A 104 -61.49 50.58 -7.73
CA GLU A 104 -62.12 51.90 -7.73
C GLU A 104 -61.10 53.01 -7.39
N GLN A 105 -60.23 52.79 -6.40
CA GLN A 105 -59.14 53.72 -6.08
C GLN A 105 -58.09 53.83 -7.20
N VAL A 106 -57.88 52.75 -7.96
CA VAL A 106 -56.97 52.77 -9.12
C VAL A 106 -57.63 53.51 -10.28
N GLU A 107 -58.93 53.35 -10.50
CA GLU A 107 -59.71 54.05 -11.52
C GLU A 107 -59.76 55.55 -11.22
N GLU A 108 -60.04 55.95 -9.97
CA GLU A 108 -59.97 57.35 -9.52
C GLU A 108 -58.57 57.95 -9.75
N LYS A 109 -57.49 57.18 -9.50
CA LYS A 109 -56.11 57.61 -9.78
C LYS A 109 -55.75 57.65 -11.26
N LEU A 110 -56.42 56.85 -12.09
CA LEU A 110 -56.24 56.88 -13.55
C LEU A 110 -57.01 58.04 -14.17
N GLU A 111 -58.18 58.39 -13.64
CA GLU A 111 -58.95 59.57 -14.03
C GLU A 111 -58.29 60.88 -13.56
N ALA A 112 -57.64 60.86 -12.40
CA ALA A 112 -56.85 61.98 -11.89
C ALA A 112 -55.48 62.14 -12.58
N ARG A 113 -55.20 61.34 -13.62
CA ARG A 113 -53.94 61.44 -14.35
C ARG A 113 -53.99 62.66 -15.29
N PRO A 114 -53.06 63.62 -15.15
CA PRO A 114 -53.06 64.81 -15.99
C PRO A 114 -52.90 64.41 -17.46
N ASN A 115 -53.66 65.08 -18.33
CA ASN A 115 -53.62 64.85 -19.77
C ASN A 115 -52.22 65.15 -20.33
N GLN A 116 -51.86 64.54 -21.47
CA GLN A 116 -50.53 64.76 -22.08
C GLN A 116 -50.25 66.26 -22.29
N GLU A 117 -51.28 67.04 -22.61
CA GLU A 117 -51.22 68.49 -22.78
C GLU A 117 -50.96 69.23 -21.45
N GLU A 118 -51.62 68.84 -20.36
CA GLU A 118 -51.39 69.37 -19.00
C GLU A 118 -50.01 68.99 -18.46
N MET A 119 -49.53 67.79 -18.80
CA MET A 119 -48.16 67.35 -18.50
C MET A 119 -47.13 68.16 -19.28
N HIS A 120 -47.41 68.56 -20.52
CA HIS A 120 -46.54 69.43 -21.31
C HIS A 120 -46.52 70.87 -20.79
N GLU A 121 -47.66 71.41 -20.35
CA GLU A 121 -47.73 72.71 -19.68
C GLU A 121 -46.96 72.71 -18.34
N HIS A 122 -47.11 71.65 -17.54
CA HIS A 122 -46.40 71.56 -16.26
C HIS A 122 -44.89 71.32 -16.43
N ASN A 123 -44.49 70.60 -17.49
CA ASN A 123 -43.09 70.27 -17.77
C ASN A 123 -42.38 71.23 -18.76
N GLU A 124 -43.02 72.34 -19.16
CA GLU A 124 -42.45 73.32 -20.11
C GLU A 124 -41.04 73.80 -19.67
N HIS A 125 -40.82 73.89 -18.35
CA HIS A 125 -39.56 74.32 -17.74
C HIS A 125 -38.44 73.27 -17.75
N ILE A 126 -38.76 71.99 -17.90
CA ILE A 126 -37.79 70.87 -17.83
C ILE A 126 -37.31 70.49 -19.23
N LEU A 127 -38.17 70.60 -20.25
CA LEU A 127 -37.89 70.12 -21.61
C LEU A 127 -37.19 71.15 -22.52
N ASN A 128 -37.06 72.42 -22.09
CA ASN A 128 -36.34 73.47 -22.83
C ASN A 128 -35.44 74.34 -21.92
N PRO A 129 -34.23 73.88 -21.53
CA PRO A 129 -33.30 74.69 -20.74
C PRO A 129 -32.80 75.93 -21.49
N THR A 130 -32.82 75.91 -22.82
CA THR A 130 -32.51 77.06 -23.68
C THR A 130 -33.64 78.10 -23.70
N GLY A 131 -34.89 77.71 -23.50
CA GLY A 131 -36.04 78.61 -23.42
C GLY A 131 -36.12 79.38 -22.09
N ALA A 132 -35.67 78.75 -20.99
CA ALA A 132 -35.60 79.40 -19.68
C ALA A 132 -34.60 80.57 -19.64
N SER A 133 -33.51 80.49 -20.42
CA SER A 133 -32.54 81.59 -20.58
C SER A 133 -33.11 82.80 -21.33
N HIS A 134 -34.19 82.65 -22.10
CA HIS A 134 -34.79 83.73 -22.89
C HIS A 134 -35.92 84.48 -22.17
N ARG A 135 -36.48 83.94 -21.08
CA ARG A 135 -37.50 84.61 -20.25
C ARG A 135 -36.90 85.39 -19.06
N LEU A 136 -35.63 85.19 -18.75
CA LEU A 136 -34.90 86.02 -17.78
C LEU A 136 -34.48 87.33 -18.49
N SER A 137 -34.79 88.47 -17.89
CA SER A 137 -34.31 89.77 -18.40
C SER A 137 -32.79 89.72 -18.61
N GLY A 138 -32.24 90.45 -19.58
CA GLY A 138 -30.83 90.34 -19.98
C GLY A 138 -29.81 90.47 -18.84
N ALA A 139 -30.20 91.08 -17.71
CA ALA A 139 -29.41 91.19 -16.49
C ALA A 139 -29.47 89.94 -15.57
N LEU A 140 -30.55 89.16 -15.59
CA LEU A 140 -30.69 87.91 -14.82
C LEU A 140 -30.20 86.68 -15.61
N ALA A 141 -30.24 86.74 -16.94
CA ALA A 141 -29.68 85.70 -17.79
C ALA A 141 -28.15 85.62 -17.66
N SER A 142 -27.45 86.75 -17.46
CA SER A 142 -26.01 86.77 -17.20
C SER A 142 -25.67 86.21 -15.84
N THR A 143 -26.40 86.57 -14.78
CA THR A 143 -26.18 86.04 -13.43
C THR A 143 -26.52 84.55 -13.31
N ALA A 144 -27.55 84.07 -14.00
CA ALA A 144 -27.86 82.65 -14.09
C ALA A 144 -26.76 81.86 -14.81
N LYS A 145 -26.21 82.38 -15.91
CA LYS A 145 -25.05 81.79 -16.59
C LYS A 145 -23.78 81.81 -15.74
N GLU A 146 -23.56 82.88 -14.97
CA GLU A 146 -22.45 82.99 -14.02
C GLU A 146 -22.57 81.93 -12.92
N LEU A 147 -23.79 81.72 -12.40
CA LEU A 147 -24.09 80.75 -11.35
C LEU A 147 -24.02 79.31 -11.89
N GLU A 148 -24.45 79.08 -13.14
CA GLU A 148 -24.25 77.80 -13.81
C GLU A 148 -22.75 77.51 -14.02
N LYS A 149 -21.98 78.53 -14.44
CA LYS A 149 -20.54 78.44 -14.54
C LYS A 149 -19.88 78.14 -13.20
N SER A 150 -20.34 78.75 -12.09
CA SER A 150 -19.82 78.45 -10.75
C SER A 150 -20.20 77.04 -10.29
N ILE A 151 -21.43 76.59 -10.56
CA ILE A 151 -21.86 75.23 -10.22
C ILE A 151 -21.05 74.19 -11.02
N THR A 152 -20.76 74.47 -12.29
CA THR A 152 -19.95 73.57 -13.12
C THR A 152 -18.48 73.60 -12.71
N SER A 153 -17.92 74.75 -12.33
CA SER A 153 -16.56 74.82 -11.79
C SER A 153 -16.43 74.04 -10.48
N ASP A 154 -17.37 74.22 -9.54
CA ASP A 154 -17.35 73.53 -8.26
C ASP A 154 -17.43 72.00 -8.42
N LYS A 155 -18.19 71.52 -9.42
CA LYS A 155 -18.25 70.10 -9.77
C LYS A 155 -16.93 69.60 -10.35
N ILE A 156 -16.31 70.37 -11.24
CA ILE A 156 -15.01 70.03 -11.83
C ILE A 156 -13.94 69.98 -10.74
N ASP A 157 -13.91 70.95 -9.83
CA ASP A 157 -12.94 71.00 -8.74
C ASP A 157 -13.06 69.78 -7.82
N ARG A 158 -14.28 69.33 -7.49
CA ARG A 158 -14.50 68.07 -6.76
C ARG A 158 -13.98 66.84 -7.52
N HIS A 159 -14.14 66.80 -8.85
CA HIS A 159 -13.62 65.71 -9.69
C HIS A 159 -12.09 65.75 -9.85
N LEU A 160 -11.48 66.94 -9.80
CA LEU A 160 -10.02 67.10 -9.83
C LEU A 160 -9.39 66.65 -8.51
N VAL A 161 -10.03 66.91 -7.36
CA VAL A 161 -9.56 66.43 -6.05
C VAL A 161 -9.66 64.91 -5.92
N SER A 162 -10.69 64.30 -6.51
CA SER A 162 -10.88 62.84 -6.52
C SER A 162 -10.20 62.13 -7.69
N ARG A 163 -9.40 62.85 -8.49
CA ARG A 163 -8.71 62.28 -9.64
C ARG A 163 -7.60 61.32 -9.16
N PRO A 164 -7.60 60.05 -9.60
CA PRO A 164 -6.52 59.13 -9.30
C PRO A 164 -5.21 59.58 -9.94
N ASP A 165 -4.09 59.32 -9.26
CA ASP A 165 -2.76 59.62 -9.75
C ASP A 165 -2.43 58.83 -11.03
N VAL A 166 -1.51 59.39 -11.82
CA VAL A 166 -1.12 58.82 -13.11
C VAL A 166 -0.49 57.42 -12.93
N GLU A 167 0.29 57.22 -11.86
CA GLU A 167 0.86 55.91 -11.52
C GLU A 167 -0.22 54.87 -11.22
N ASP A 168 -1.31 55.25 -10.57
CA ASP A 168 -2.41 54.34 -10.26
C ASP A 168 -3.21 53.97 -11.51
N LEU A 169 -3.31 54.88 -12.48
CA LEU A 169 -3.88 54.60 -13.79
C LEU A 169 -2.98 53.67 -14.62
N GLU A 170 -1.66 53.74 -14.46
CA GLU A 170 -0.71 52.79 -15.07
C GLU A 170 -0.79 51.40 -14.45
N LYS A 171 -0.84 51.29 -13.12
CA LYS A 171 -1.03 50.00 -12.42
C LYS A 171 -2.33 49.32 -12.84
N LYS A 172 -3.38 50.12 -13.06
CA LYS A 172 -4.67 49.65 -13.61
C LYS A 172 -4.65 49.41 -15.12
N HIS A 173 -3.50 49.55 -15.79
CA HIS A 173 -3.28 49.37 -17.23
C HIS A 173 -4.17 50.28 -18.11
N MET A 174 -4.62 51.41 -17.57
CA MET A 174 -5.47 52.38 -18.29
C MET A 174 -4.65 53.33 -19.16
N ILE A 175 -3.45 53.71 -18.69
CA ILE A 175 -2.52 54.60 -19.39
C ILE A 175 -1.15 53.92 -19.41
N ASN A 176 -0.37 54.16 -20.45
CA ASN A 176 1.03 53.77 -20.50
C ASN A 176 1.86 55.02 -20.79
N THR A 177 2.58 55.54 -19.79
CA THR A 177 3.38 56.77 -19.92
C THR A 177 4.72 56.54 -20.62
N ASN A 178 5.22 55.31 -20.61
CA ASN A 178 6.50 54.95 -21.21
C ASN A 178 6.51 55.02 -22.75
N VAL A 179 5.33 55.04 -23.38
CA VAL A 179 5.21 55.04 -24.84
C VAL A 179 4.25 56.12 -25.31
N ALA A 180 4.65 56.85 -26.36
CA ALA A 180 3.85 57.89 -26.96
C ALA A 180 2.42 57.40 -27.30
N PRO A 181 1.36 58.19 -27.05
CA PRO A 181 -0.03 57.76 -27.23
C PRO A 181 -0.35 57.17 -28.61
N GLN A 182 0.26 57.71 -29.67
CA GLN A 182 0.08 57.22 -31.05
C GLN A 182 0.68 55.82 -31.28
N LEU A 183 1.76 55.47 -30.56
CA LEU A 183 2.46 54.20 -30.70
C LEU A 183 1.92 53.10 -29.78
N GLN A 184 1.12 53.42 -28.76
CA GLN A 184 0.55 52.44 -27.84
C GLN A 184 -0.22 51.33 -28.56
N SER A 185 -0.95 51.68 -29.63
CA SER A 185 -1.70 50.69 -30.42
C SER A 185 -0.79 49.74 -31.21
N VAL A 186 0.32 50.26 -31.75
CA VAL A 186 1.33 49.48 -32.48
C VAL A 186 2.14 48.61 -31.52
N GLN A 187 2.54 49.16 -30.37
CA GLN A 187 3.19 48.43 -29.30
C GLN A 187 2.34 47.25 -28.83
N LYS A 188 1.05 47.48 -28.52
CA LYS A 188 0.12 46.39 -28.12
C LYS A 188 -0.01 45.33 -29.21
N LYS A 189 -0.05 45.72 -30.49
CA LYS A 189 -0.08 44.78 -31.63
C LYS A 189 1.22 43.97 -31.72
N LEU A 190 2.37 44.62 -31.58
CA LEU A 190 3.66 43.95 -31.60
C LEU A 190 3.80 43.00 -30.41
N GLN A 191 3.45 43.44 -29.20
CA GLN A 191 3.47 42.60 -28.01
C GLN A 191 2.56 41.37 -28.18
N ARG A 192 1.36 41.54 -28.75
CA ARG A 192 0.48 40.41 -29.08
C ARG A 192 1.11 39.46 -30.08
N LYS A 193 1.76 39.96 -31.13
CA LYS A 193 2.47 39.13 -32.11
C LYS A 193 3.61 38.36 -31.46
N MET A 194 4.47 39.05 -30.71
CA MET A 194 5.58 38.41 -29.98
C MET A 194 5.08 37.34 -29.01
N SER A 195 4.03 37.62 -28.23
CA SER A 195 3.42 36.61 -27.35
C SER A 195 2.79 35.46 -28.11
N ALA A 196 2.23 35.71 -29.30
CA ALA A 196 1.66 34.66 -30.14
C ALA A 196 2.75 33.76 -30.72
N ASP A 197 3.86 34.34 -31.19
CA ASP A 197 5.01 33.61 -31.70
C ASP A 197 5.68 32.78 -30.58
N GLU A 198 5.82 33.35 -29.38
CA GLU A 198 6.34 32.62 -28.21
C GLU A 198 5.42 31.47 -27.79
N LEU A 199 4.11 31.70 -27.75
CA LEU A 199 3.13 30.66 -27.45
C LEU A 199 3.15 29.56 -28.52
N ALA A 200 3.26 29.90 -29.80
CA ALA A 200 3.36 28.94 -30.89
C ALA A 200 4.60 28.04 -30.70
N HIS A 201 5.77 28.64 -30.45
CA HIS A 201 6.98 27.87 -30.19
C HIS A 201 6.85 26.94 -28.96
N ARG A 202 6.22 27.41 -27.87
CA ARG A 202 6.01 26.57 -26.67
C ARG A 202 4.99 25.44 -26.90
N LEU A 203 4.01 25.65 -27.77
CA LEU A 203 3.04 24.62 -28.16
C LEU A 203 3.68 23.58 -29.08
N ASP A 204 4.58 23.98 -29.97
CA ASP A 204 5.33 23.07 -30.84
C ASP A 204 6.28 22.18 -30.03
N SER A 205 6.92 22.73 -28.99
CA SER A 205 7.79 21.99 -28.08
C SER A 205 7.05 21.33 -26.91
N ARG A 206 5.72 21.19 -26.98
CA ARG A 206 4.92 20.67 -25.87
C ARG A 206 5.13 19.14 -25.75
N PRO A 207 5.52 18.63 -24.57
CA PRO A 207 5.61 17.20 -24.34
C PRO A 207 4.23 16.53 -24.41
N ASP A 208 4.21 15.29 -24.88
CA ASP A 208 2.97 14.52 -24.92
C ASP A 208 2.49 14.18 -23.50
N VAL A 209 1.18 13.95 -23.35
CA VAL A 209 0.60 13.58 -22.05
C VAL A 209 1.19 12.27 -21.53
N GLN A 210 1.55 11.34 -22.42
CA GLN A 210 2.26 10.11 -22.03
C GLN A 210 3.65 10.40 -21.44
N GLU A 211 4.43 11.27 -22.07
CA GLU A 211 5.75 11.66 -21.54
C GLU A 211 5.62 12.33 -20.17
N LEU A 212 4.59 13.15 -19.97
CA LEU A 212 4.30 13.77 -18.67
C LEU A 212 3.89 12.73 -17.62
N ARG A 213 3.26 11.61 -18.01
CA ARG A 213 2.96 10.50 -17.11
C ARG A 213 4.19 9.71 -16.73
N ASP A 214 5.04 9.42 -17.70
CA ASP A 214 6.30 8.70 -17.47
C ASP A 214 7.23 9.51 -16.55
N GLN A 215 7.19 10.84 -16.66
CA GLN A 215 7.89 11.76 -15.75
C GLN A 215 7.21 11.93 -14.38
N GLY A 216 6.03 11.34 -14.16
CA GLY A 216 5.27 11.44 -12.91
C GLY A 216 4.67 12.83 -12.64
N ILE A 217 4.55 13.67 -13.68
CA ILE A 217 3.94 15.01 -13.56
C ILE A 217 2.42 14.91 -13.59
N VAL A 218 1.89 14.10 -14.51
CA VAL A 218 0.45 13.81 -14.61
C VAL A 218 0.22 12.37 -14.18
N HIS A 219 -0.77 12.15 -13.32
CA HIS A 219 -1.20 10.82 -12.92
C HIS A 219 -2.47 10.47 -13.73
N ASP A 220 -2.51 9.34 -14.43
CA ASP A 220 -3.71 8.86 -15.12
C ASP A 220 -4.12 7.52 -14.57
N ASP A 221 -4.76 7.58 -13.40
CA ASP A 221 -5.32 6.40 -12.76
C ASP A 221 -6.80 6.21 -13.14
N GLY A 222 -7.27 6.88 -14.21
CA GLY A 222 -8.68 6.94 -14.58
C GLY A 222 -9.54 7.72 -13.57
N VAL A 223 -8.91 8.45 -12.65
CA VAL A 223 -9.56 9.22 -11.58
C VAL A 223 -9.64 10.69 -11.96
N ALA A 224 -10.76 11.34 -11.63
CA ALA A 224 -10.99 12.75 -11.90
C ALA A 224 -9.89 13.64 -11.29
N PRO A 225 -9.46 14.74 -11.95
CA PRO A 225 -8.37 15.59 -11.48
C PRO A 225 -8.56 16.14 -10.05
N SER A 226 -9.81 16.38 -9.64
CA SER A 226 -10.14 16.85 -8.29
C SER A 226 -9.88 15.81 -7.19
N LEU A 227 -9.90 14.52 -7.53
CA LEU A 227 -9.75 13.41 -6.59
C LEU A 227 -8.32 12.86 -6.54
N GLN A 228 -7.47 13.18 -7.51
CA GLN A 228 -6.10 12.67 -7.60
C GLN A 228 -5.31 12.90 -6.30
N ALA A 229 -5.39 14.10 -5.71
CA ALA A 229 -4.71 14.40 -4.45
C ALA A 229 -5.22 13.53 -3.28
N THR A 230 -6.52 13.25 -3.23
CA THR A 230 -7.11 12.39 -2.19
C THR A 230 -6.75 10.93 -2.38
N GLN A 231 -6.73 10.46 -3.63
CA GLN A 231 -6.31 9.12 -4.01
C GLN A 231 -4.84 8.88 -3.67
N GLU A 232 -3.95 9.82 -4.00
CA GLU A 232 -2.53 9.71 -3.70
C GLU A 232 -2.29 9.67 -2.19
N LYS A 233 -3.01 10.50 -1.43
CA LYS A 233 -2.96 10.48 0.03
C LYS A 233 -3.39 9.12 0.59
N LEU A 234 -4.49 8.57 0.07
CA LEU A 234 -4.97 7.25 0.46
C LEU A 234 -3.96 6.15 0.08
N GLN A 235 -3.42 6.19 -1.14
CA GLN A 235 -2.41 5.23 -1.60
C GLN A 235 -1.16 5.28 -0.74
N ARG A 236 -0.70 6.47 -0.35
CA ARG A 236 0.41 6.64 0.59
C ARG A 236 0.09 6.04 1.96
N GLN A 237 -1.11 6.25 2.49
CA GLN A 237 -1.55 5.65 3.75
C GLN A 237 -1.60 4.12 3.67
N LEU A 238 -2.21 3.56 2.63
CA LEU A 238 -2.26 2.12 2.41
C LEU A 238 -0.86 1.51 2.27
N ASN A 239 0.04 2.19 1.56
CA ASN A 239 1.43 1.75 1.44
C ASN A 239 2.16 1.84 2.78
N ALA A 240 1.94 2.89 3.57
CA ALA A 240 2.49 3.02 4.92
C ALA A 240 1.99 1.90 5.84
N ASP A 241 0.70 1.59 5.81
CA ASP A 241 0.11 0.50 6.59
C ASP A 241 0.65 -0.87 6.17
N ARG A 242 0.78 -1.11 4.85
CA ARG A 242 1.40 -2.34 4.32
C ARG A 242 2.85 -2.48 4.76
N VAL A 243 3.65 -1.42 4.65
CA VAL A 243 5.05 -1.42 5.08
C VAL A 243 5.12 -1.62 6.60
N SER A 244 4.29 -0.94 7.38
CA SER A 244 4.19 -1.13 8.84
C SER A 244 3.88 -2.59 9.19
N HIS A 245 2.91 -3.20 8.50
CA HIS A 245 2.59 -4.61 8.69
C HIS A 245 3.74 -5.55 8.32
N GLN A 246 4.48 -5.26 7.24
CA GLN A 246 5.67 -6.03 6.86
C GLN A 246 6.82 -5.85 7.86
N LEU A 247 6.98 -4.66 8.43
CA LEU A 247 8.01 -4.37 9.43
C LEU A 247 7.72 -5.05 10.77
N THR A 248 6.45 -5.16 11.19
CA THR A 248 6.09 -5.89 12.42
C THR A 248 6.36 -7.39 12.29
N LYS A 249 6.19 -7.95 11.08
CA LYS A 249 6.50 -9.35 10.76
C LYS A 249 7.92 -9.55 10.22
N ARG A 250 8.82 -8.59 10.43
CA ARG A 250 10.18 -8.67 9.90
C ARG A 250 10.94 -9.82 10.59
N PRO A 251 11.43 -10.81 9.83
CA PRO A 251 12.20 -11.91 10.42
C PRO A 251 13.52 -11.40 10.98
N SER A 252 13.95 -12.02 12.07
CA SER A 252 15.26 -11.75 12.67
C SER A 252 16.39 -12.28 11.76
N ILE A 253 17.60 -11.74 11.91
CA ILE A 253 18.77 -12.22 11.16
C ILE A 253 19.01 -13.71 11.45
N THR A 254 18.80 -14.14 12.69
CA THR A 254 18.91 -15.54 13.10
C THR A 254 17.89 -16.43 12.40
N GLU A 255 16.65 -15.98 12.23
CA GLU A 255 15.64 -16.72 11.45
C GLU A 255 16.02 -16.81 9.96
N LEU A 256 16.58 -15.74 9.39
CA LEU A 256 17.05 -15.78 8.01
C LEU A 256 18.24 -16.74 7.82
N THR A 257 19.10 -16.87 8.83
CA THR A 257 20.19 -17.86 8.81
C THR A 257 19.69 -19.30 8.96
N SER A 258 18.66 -19.54 9.78
CA SER A 258 18.08 -20.87 9.91
C SER A 258 17.29 -21.29 8.67
N GLN A 259 16.69 -20.32 7.97
CA GLN A 259 16.04 -20.53 6.67
C GLN A 259 17.03 -20.69 5.51
N GLY A 260 18.34 -20.51 5.73
CA GLY A 260 19.38 -20.60 4.70
C GLY A 260 19.34 -19.47 3.67
N VAL A 261 18.68 -18.35 4.00
CA VAL A 261 18.66 -17.13 3.14
C VAL A 261 19.94 -16.33 3.34
N LEU A 262 20.43 -16.26 4.57
CA LEU A 262 21.73 -15.70 4.95
C LEU A 262 22.64 -16.83 5.44
N ASP A 263 23.91 -16.81 5.08
CA ASP A 263 24.89 -17.74 5.66
C ASP A 263 25.45 -17.16 6.97
N GLN A 264 25.95 -18.03 7.85
CA GLN A 264 26.58 -17.58 9.11
C GLN A 264 27.81 -16.70 8.86
N THR A 265 28.46 -16.82 7.71
CA THR A 265 29.57 -15.95 7.30
C THR A 265 29.12 -14.53 6.97
N ASP A 266 27.85 -14.34 6.58
CA ASP A 266 27.31 -13.05 6.14
C ASP A 266 27.07 -12.08 7.30
N THR A 267 27.04 -12.58 8.55
CA THR A 267 26.88 -11.75 9.75
C THR A 267 28.20 -11.12 10.23
N HIS A 268 29.33 -11.78 9.97
CA HIS A 268 30.65 -11.35 10.42
C HIS A 268 31.46 -10.62 9.35
N VAL A 269 31.04 -10.72 8.09
CA VAL A 269 31.73 -10.15 6.93
C VAL A 269 30.88 -9.01 6.36
N ALA A 270 31.53 -7.93 5.92
CA ALA A 270 30.83 -6.82 5.27
C ALA A 270 30.07 -7.30 4.02
N PRO A 271 28.87 -6.76 3.70
CA PRO A 271 28.05 -7.22 2.57
C PRO A 271 28.78 -7.30 1.22
N SER A 272 29.71 -6.37 0.97
CA SER A 272 30.53 -6.32 -0.25
C SER A 272 31.53 -7.48 -0.38
N LEU A 273 31.93 -8.09 0.73
CA LEU A 273 32.92 -9.17 0.79
C LEU A 273 32.27 -10.56 0.96
N THR A 274 30.96 -10.64 1.18
CA THR A 274 30.24 -11.92 1.36
C THR A 274 30.46 -12.87 0.18
N ALA A 275 30.33 -12.37 -1.04
CA ALA A 275 30.51 -13.17 -2.26
C ALA A 275 31.95 -13.69 -2.41
N THR A 276 32.97 -12.87 -2.10
CA THR A 276 34.37 -13.26 -2.19
C THR A 276 34.74 -14.23 -1.07
N ALA A 277 34.24 -14.00 0.15
CA ALA A 277 34.41 -14.89 1.30
C ALA A 277 33.80 -16.28 1.03
N LYS A 278 32.55 -16.36 0.57
CA LYS A 278 31.92 -17.65 0.20
C LYS A 278 32.67 -18.37 -0.91
N LYS A 279 33.16 -17.63 -1.90
CA LYS A 279 33.99 -18.23 -2.97
C LYS A 279 35.26 -18.81 -2.38
N LEU A 280 35.94 -18.08 -1.51
CA LEU A 280 37.17 -18.54 -0.86
C LEU A 280 36.90 -19.75 0.03
N GLU A 281 35.84 -19.73 0.84
CA GLU A 281 35.42 -20.85 1.67
C GLU A 281 35.17 -22.10 0.84
N ARG A 282 34.42 -21.99 -0.27
CA ARG A 282 34.22 -23.12 -1.19
C ARG A 282 35.53 -23.66 -1.74
N ASN A 283 36.48 -22.80 -2.10
CA ASN A 283 37.79 -23.25 -2.58
C ASN A 283 38.59 -23.94 -1.47
N LEU A 284 38.54 -23.43 -0.23
CA LEU A 284 39.21 -24.06 0.91
C LEU A 284 38.63 -25.44 1.21
N VAL A 285 37.29 -25.55 1.28
CA VAL A 285 36.61 -26.82 1.48
C VAL A 285 36.89 -27.77 0.32
N GLN A 286 36.87 -27.29 -0.91
CA GLN A 286 37.20 -28.09 -2.09
C GLN A 286 38.63 -28.64 -2.02
N ASN A 287 39.61 -27.81 -1.66
CA ASN A 287 41.01 -28.24 -1.52
C ASN A 287 41.17 -29.24 -0.36
N GLN A 288 40.50 -29.00 0.77
CA GLN A 288 40.53 -29.90 1.91
C GLN A 288 39.91 -31.26 1.57
N VAL A 289 38.74 -31.26 0.93
CA VAL A 289 38.08 -32.49 0.47
C VAL A 289 38.94 -33.20 -0.57
N SER A 290 39.56 -32.47 -1.50
CA SER A 290 40.51 -33.05 -2.47
C SER A 290 41.62 -33.81 -1.77
N HIS A 291 42.24 -33.21 -0.76
CA HIS A 291 43.32 -33.86 -0.02
C HIS A 291 42.85 -35.07 0.82
N LEU A 292 41.67 -34.99 1.42
CA LEU A 292 41.06 -36.12 2.14
C LEU A 292 40.69 -37.27 1.20
N LEU A 293 40.37 -36.97 -0.06
CA LEU A 293 40.10 -37.97 -1.08
C LEU A 293 41.38 -38.56 -1.66
N GLU A 294 42.47 -37.80 -1.73
CA GLU A 294 43.79 -38.29 -2.13
C GLU A 294 44.39 -39.25 -1.08
N THR A 295 44.22 -38.93 0.20
CA THR A 295 44.67 -39.78 1.32
C THR A 295 43.62 -40.80 1.75
N ARG A 296 42.62 -41.05 0.89
CA ARG A 296 41.57 -42.01 1.16
C ARG A 296 42.17 -43.41 1.28
N PRO A 297 41.96 -44.12 2.41
CA PRO A 297 42.45 -45.47 2.59
C PRO A 297 41.94 -46.41 1.50
N GLU A 298 42.82 -47.26 0.99
CA GLU A 298 42.41 -48.29 0.03
C GLU A 298 41.56 -49.36 0.73
N LYS A 299 40.83 -50.13 -0.07
CA LYS A 299 39.96 -51.20 0.43
C LYS A 299 40.73 -52.18 1.32
N ASP A 300 41.96 -52.51 0.96
CA ASP A 300 42.79 -53.49 1.66
C ASP A 300 43.27 -52.96 3.02
N GLU A 301 43.52 -51.65 3.12
CA GLU A 301 43.81 -50.99 4.40
C GLU A 301 42.60 -51.03 5.32
N LEU A 302 41.40 -50.76 4.80
CA LEU A 302 40.15 -50.86 5.57
C LEU A 302 39.86 -52.29 6.03
N VAL A 303 40.24 -53.29 5.23
CA VAL A 303 40.19 -54.71 5.61
C VAL A 303 41.16 -55.00 6.75
N THR A 304 42.38 -54.49 6.65
CA THR A 304 43.41 -54.64 7.69
C THR A 304 42.98 -53.98 9.01
N HIS A 305 42.30 -52.84 8.93
CA HIS A 305 41.69 -52.17 10.08
C HIS A 305 40.42 -52.85 10.60
N HIS A 306 40.02 -54.02 10.05
CA HIS A 306 38.82 -54.76 10.43
C HIS A 306 37.52 -53.93 10.31
N ILE A 307 37.54 -52.91 9.45
CA ILE A 307 36.37 -52.09 9.12
C ILE A 307 35.58 -52.79 8.00
N LEU A 308 36.30 -53.40 7.05
CA LEU A 308 35.74 -54.28 6.03
C LEU A 308 36.19 -55.72 6.29
N ASP A 309 35.34 -56.71 6.04
CA ASP A 309 35.75 -58.11 6.16
C ASP A 309 36.63 -58.51 4.97
N ALA A 310 37.71 -59.25 5.25
CA ALA A 310 38.65 -59.77 4.25
C ALA A 310 37.97 -60.68 3.21
N ASP A 311 36.86 -61.31 3.59
CA ASP A 311 36.11 -62.26 2.75
C ASP A 311 35.26 -61.60 1.64
N HIS A 312 35.51 -60.33 1.31
CA HIS A 312 34.89 -59.66 0.15
C HIS A 312 35.24 -60.30 -1.21
N GLU A 313 36.19 -61.23 -1.26
CA GLU A 313 36.41 -62.12 -2.42
C GLU A 313 35.17 -62.99 -2.72
N GLY A 314 34.31 -63.23 -1.71
CA GLY A 314 33.09 -64.02 -1.84
C GLY A 314 31.86 -63.20 -2.21
N GLY A 315 31.88 -62.38 -3.26
CA GLY A 315 30.72 -61.94 -4.07
C GLY A 315 29.42 -61.40 -3.41
N VAL A 316 29.37 -61.17 -2.09
CA VAL A 316 28.15 -60.73 -1.40
C VAL A 316 28.14 -59.21 -1.30
N ALA A 317 27.09 -58.59 -1.82
CA ALA A 317 26.91 -57.14 -1.79
C ALA A 317 26.99 -56.59 -0.34
N PRO A 318 27.55 -55.38 -0.13
CA PRO A 318 27.72 -54.80 1.22
C PRO A 318 26.45 -54.78 2.07
N ILE A 319 25.29 -54.57 1.45
CA ILE A 319 23.97 -54.53 2.12
C ILE A 319 23.61 -55.89 2.73
N LEU A 320 24.10 -56.99 2.17
CA LEU A 320 23.76 -58.37 2.57
C LEU A 320 24.74 -58.96 3.60
N GLN A 321 25.80 -58.22 3.95
CA GLN A 321 26.81 -58.69 4.92
C GLN A 321 26.27 -58.77 6.34
N GLY A 322 25.48 -57.78 6.77
CA GLY A 322 24.81 -57.81 8.08
C GLY A 322 23.92 -59.06 8.24
N PRO A 323 22.98 -59.31 7.31
CA PRO A 323 22.18 -60.54 7.30
C PRO A 323 23.01 -61.83 7.25
N LYS A 324 24.09 -61.87 6.45
CA LYS A 324 25.02 -63.01 6.39
C LYS A 324 25.62 -63.31 7.78
N HIS A 325 26.17 -62.32 8.47
CA HIS A 325 26.74 -62.50 9.80
C HIS A 325 25.71 -62.89 10.84
N GLN A 326 24.49 -62.37 10.73
CA GLN A 326 23.40 -62.74 11.63
C GLN A 326 23.02 -64.22 11.45
N LEU A 327 22.90 -64.68 10.21
CA LEU A 327 22.65 -66.09 9.90
C LEU A 327 23.81 -66.97 10.36
N GLU A 328 25.05 -66.58 10.12
CA GLU A 328 26.23 -67.33 10.58
C GLU A 328 26.26 -67.46 12.10
N ARG A 329 25.92 -66.38 12.82
CA ARG A 329 25.80 -66.39 14.29
C ARG A 329 24.70 -67.34 14.75
N GLN A 330 23.54 -67.35 14.08
CA GLN A 330 22.44 -68.27 14.39
C GLN A 330 22.86 -69.73 14.16
N LEU A 331 23.51 -70.02 13.03
CA LEU A 331 24.01 -71.37 12.74
C LEU A 331 25.04 -71.85 13.75
N LYS A 332 25.98 -70.99 14.15
CA LYS A 332 26.94 -71.30 15.23
C LYS A 332 26.25 -71.47 16.58
N ALA A 333 25.27 -70.62 16.91
CA ALA A 333 24.48 -70.76 18.13
C ALA A 333 23.71 -72.10 18.17
N ASP A 334 23.11 -72.50 17.06
CA ASP A 334 22.42 -73.79 16.93
C ASP A 334 23.38 -74.98 16.99
N GLN A 335 24.59 -74.84 16.44
CA GLN A 335 25.65 -75.85 16.59
C GLN A 335 26.06 -75.98 18.06
N VAL A 336 26.34 -74.87 18.74
CA VAL A 336 26.67 -74.85 20.18
C VAL A 336 25.52 -75.44 20.99
N ALA A 337 24.26 -75.08 20.71
CA ALA A 337 23.10 -75.64 21.37
C ALA A 337 23.00 -77.17 21.19
N ARG A 338 23.29 -77.68 20.00
CA ARG A 338 23.38 -79.13 19.74
C ARG A 338 24.52 -79.80 20.50
N HIS A 339 25.69 -79.16 20.59
CA HIS A 339 26.81 -79.66 21.38
C HIS A 339 26.50 -79.67 22.89
N LEU A 340 25.83 -78.64 23.39
CA LEU A 340 25.37 -78.57 24.78
C LEU A 340 24.32 -79.64 25.10
N ARG A 341 23.43 -79.97 24.17
CA ARG A 341 22.48 -81.09 24.32
C ARG A 341 23.16 -82.46 24.35
N LYS A 342 24.31 -82.60 23.70
CA LYS A 342 25.13 -83.81 23.70
C LYS A 342 26.19 -83.81 24.81
N ARG A 343 26.19 -82.79 25.66
CA ARG A 343 27.11 -82.73 26.79
C ARG A 343 26.69 -83.82 27.80
N PRO A 344 27.60 -84.69 28.23
CA PRO A 344 27.31 -85.66 29.29
C PRO A 344 26.84 -84.90 30.54
N SER A 345 25.84 -85.45 31.21
CA SER A 345 25.34 -84.89 32.47
C SER A 345 26.43 -84.95 33.55
N ILE A 346 26.31 -84.12 34.60
CA ILE A 346 27.30 -84.07 35.69
C ILE A 346 27.50 -85.46 36.33
N GLY A 347 26.43 -86.24 36.50
CA GLY A 347 26.53 -87.62 37.00
C GLY A 347 27.28 -88.57 36.06
N GLU A 348 27.18 -88.40 34.73
CA GLU A 348 27.96 -89.20 33.76
C GLU A 348 29.46 -88.81 33.73
N LEU A 349 29.80 -87.61 34.20
CA LEU A 349 31.19 -87.14 34.34
C LEU A 349 31.82 -87.62 35.64
N GLU A 350 31.03 -87.74 36.71
CA GLU A 350 31.40 -88.36 37.99
C GLU A 350 31.65 -89.87 37.83
N GLU A 351 30.76 -90.57 37.12
CA GLU A 351 30.91 -92.01 36.84
C GLU A 351 32.13 -92.34 35.96
N LYS A 352 32.56 -91.39 35.12
CA LYS A 352 33.78 -91.50 34.30
C LYS A 352 35.04 -91.05 35.04
N GLY A 353 34.95 -90.67 36.32
CA GLY A 353 36.08 -90.29 37.17
C GLY A 353 36.79 -89.00 36.77
N ILE A 354 36.08 -88.11 36.07
CA ILE A 354 36.62 -86.81 35.60
C ILE A 354 36.38 -85.71 36.64
N ILE A 355 35.34 -85.86 37.48
CA ILE A 355 34.98 -84.96 38.58
C ILE A 355 34.85 -85.84 39.85
N GLU A 356 35.49 -85.46 40.96
CA GLU A 356 35.33 -86.15 42.25
C GLU A 356 33.93 -85.85 42.85
N GLU A 357 33.24 -86.89 43.34
CA GLU A 357 31.93 -86.77 44.00
C GLU A 357 32.00 -85.76 45.17
N GLY A 358 31.23 -84.67 45.08
CA GLY A 358 30.94 -83.80 46.23
C GLY A 358 31.28 -82.31 46.11
N GLU A 359 31.78 -81.81 44.97
CA GLU A 359 32.17 -80.38 44.88
C GLU A 359 31.13 -79.43 44.26
N ILE A 360 29.92 -79.89 43.88
CA ILE A 360 28.88 -79.01 43.33
C ILE A 360 27.53 -79.34 43.99
N GLY A 361 27.02 -78.37 44.75
CA GLY A 361 26.02 -78.58 45.79
C GLY A 361 24.64 -79.02 45.32
N ASP A 362 24.12 -80.01 46.03
CA ASP A 362 22.73 -80.46 45.96
C ASP A 362 21.75 -79.35 46.35
N GLU A 363 20.84 -79.06 45.42
CA GLU A 363 19.59 -78.36 45.70
C GLU A 363 18.69 -79.26 46.55
N ASN A 364 18.74 -79.10 47.88
CA ASN A 364 17.62 -79.27 48.82
C ASN A 364 18.12 -79.26 50.27
N THR A 365 18.50 -78.10 50.78
CA THR A 365 18.69 -77.89 52.23
C THR A 365 18.23 -76.48 52.63
N PRO A 366 17.22 -76.33 53.52
CA PRO A 366 16.83 -75.04 54.04
C PRO A 366 17.78 -74.71 55.19
N VAL A 367 19.01 -74.30 54.86
CA VAL A 367 19.94 -73.77 55.86
C VAL A 367 19.98 -72.27 55.67
N ASN A 368 19.58 -71.57 56.73
CA ASN A 368 19.66 -70.13 56.94
C ASN A 368 21.14 -69.68 56.97
N LYS A 369 21.86 -69.91 55.85
CA LYS A 369 23.20 -69.39 55.61
C LYS A 369 23.00 -67.98 55.08
N LYS A 370 23.36 -67.00 55.90
CA LYS A 370 23.50 -65.61 55.52
C LYS A 370 24.39 -65.56 54.27
N PHE A 371 23.77 -65.45 53.10
CA PHE A 371 24.46 -65.26 51.83
C PHE A 371 24.94 -63.81 51.84
N THR A 372 26.06 -63.56 52.50
CA THR A 372 26.70 -62.25 52.42
C THR A 372 27.10 -62.07 50.96
N LEU A 373 26.52 -61.06 50.29
CA LEU A 373 26.86 -60.81 48.91
C LEU A 373 28.35 -60.48 48.86
N SER A 374 29.06 -61.09 47.91
CA SER A 374 30.45 -60.71 47.63
C SER A 374 30.53 -59.18 47.48
N ARG A 375 31.62 -58.55 47.91
CA ARG A 375 31.82 -57.09 47.81
C ARG A 375 31.47 -56.56 46.41
N ARG A 376 31.84 -57.31 45.36
CA ARG A 376 31.49 -56.99 43.96
C ARG A 376 29.98 -57.02 43.69
N ALA A 377 29.26 -57.98 44.26
CA ALA A 377 27.81 -58.10 44.13
C ALA A 377 27.09 -56.99 44.91
N ARG A 378 27.57 -56.60 46.11
CA ARG A 378 27.05 -55.43 46.86
C ARG A 378 27.15 -54.14 46.04
N TYR A 379 28.32 -53.87 45.44
CA TYR A 379 28.48 -52.70 44.56
C TYR A 379 27.59 -52.74 43.33
N ALA A 380 27.50 -53.89 42.66
CA ALA A 380 26.66 -54.03 41.49
C ALA A 380 25.18 -53.80 41.83
N LEU A 381 24.73 -54.32 42.98
CA LEU A 381 23.39 -54.14 43.49
C LEU A 381 23.11 -52.66 43.81
N ALA A 382 24.02 -51.99 44.53
CA ALA A 382 23.90 -50.57 44.88
C ALA A 382 23.89 -49.66 43.64
N LEU A 383 24.75 -49.93 42.65
CA LEU A 383 24.79 -49.17 41.39
C LEU A 383 23.53 -49.40 40.54
N LYS A 384 22.98 -50.62 40.56
CA LYS A 384 21.71 -50.95 39.90
C LYS A 384 20.54 -50.24 40.58
N ALA A 385 20.52 -50.20 41.91
CA ALA A 385 19.55 -49.45 42.71
C ALA A 385 19.62 -47.94 42.42
N ALA A 386 20.81 -47.33 42.47
CA ALA A 386 21.02 -45.92 42.13
C ALA A 386 20.60 -45.58 40.67
N SER A 387 20.77 -46.53 39.75
CA SER A 387 20.33 -46.36 38.37
C SER A 387 18.81 -46.45 38.23
N ARG A 388 18.14 -47.29 39.03
CA ARG A 388 16.69 -47.42 39.08
C ARG A 388 16.04 -46.17 39.68
N ILE A 389 16.52 -45.67 40.81
CA ILE A 389 16.00 -44.43 41.43
C ILE A 389 16.12 -43.22 40.47
N ALA A 390 17.22 -43.15 39.71
CA ALA A 390 17.39 -42.13 38.69
C ALA A 390 16.49 -42.33 37.46
N ALA A 391 16.19 -43.57 37.07
CA ALA A 391 15.25 -43.87 35.99
C ALA A 391 13.81 -43.48 36.35
N ASP A 392 13.47 -43.59 37.63
CA ASP A 392 12.17 -43.20 38.18
C ASP A 392 12.08 -41.67 38.43
N ASN A 393 13.10 -40.88 38.04
CA ASN A 393 13.21 -39.43 38.22
C ASN A 393 13.13 -38.94 39.68
N LEU A 394 13.42 -39.81 40.65
CA LEU A 394 13.43 -39.43 42.08
C LEU A 394 14.65 -38.57 42.44
N ILE A 395 15.76 -38.75 41.72
CA ILE A 395 17.06 -38.10 41.99
C ILE A 395 17.60 -37.45 40.70
N THR A 396 18.22 -36.27 40.83
CA THR A 396 18.88 -35.55 39.72
C THR A 396 20.21 -36.20 39.30
N GLN A 397 20.72 -35.84 38.12
CA GLN A 397 21.97 -36.43 37.61
C GLN A 397 23.20 -36.15 38.50
N ASP A 398 23.23 -34.99 39.16
CA ASP A 398 24.31 -34.59 40.08
C ASP A 398 24.24 -35.35 41.41
N GLU A 399 23.04 -35.50 41.97
CA GLU A 399 22.81 -36.32 43.18
C GLU A 399 23.10 -37.80 42.92
N LYS A 400 22.81 -38.31 41.71
CA LYS A 400 23.20 -39.65 41.28
C LYS A 400 24.72 -39.83 41.24
N ALA A 401 25.46 -38.82 40.77
CA ALA A 401 26.93 -38.86 40.76
C ALA A 401 27.48 -38.94 42.19
N ARG A 402 26.96 -38.12 43.10
CA ARG A 402 27.35 -38.14 44.53
C ARG A 402 27.02 -39.48 45.19
N LEU A 403 25.85 -40.05 44.91
CA LEU A 403 25.47 -41.37 45.43
C LEU A 403 26.43 -42.46 44.92
N LYS A 404 26.86 -42.40 43.66
CA LYS A 404 27.87 -43.33 43.12
C LYS A 404 29.22 -43.19 43.81
N ASP A 405 29.69 -41.97 44.07
CA ASP A 405 30.95 -41.76 44.78
C ASP A 405 30.87 -42.30 46.21
N ARG A 406 29.70 -42.15 46.85
CA ARG A 406 29.42 -42.64 48.20
C ARG A 406 29.31 -44.16 48.29
N ILE A 407 28.82 -44.80 47.21
CA ILE A 407 28.88 -46.26 47.03
C ILE A 407 30.33 -46.71 46.87
N LEU A 408 31.16 -46.00 46.10
CA LEU A 408 32.57 -46.36 45.91
C LEU A 408 33.44 -46.13 47.16
N SER A 409 33.04 -45.21 48.04
CA SER A 409 33.75 -44.92 49.29
C SER A 409 33.31 -45.77 50.49
N ASP A 410 32.45 -46.78 50.30
CA ASP A 410 31.91 -47.64 51.36
C ASP A 410 31.30 -46.86 52.54
N ASP A 411 30.51 -45.82 52.25
CA ASP A 411 29.88 -45.01 53.31
C ASP A 411 28.94 -45.85 54.18
N GLU A 412 29.01 -45.65 55.50
CA GLU A 412 28.36 -46.49 56.51
C GLU A 412 26.84 -46.63 56.28
N LYS A 413 26.18 -45.59 55.79
CA LYS A 413 24.73 -45.59 55.52
C LYS A 413 24.35 -46.42 54.30
N VAL A 414 25.19 -46.41 53.26
CA VAL A 414 24.98 -47.20 52.04
C VAL A 414 25.22 -48.68 52.32
N VAL A 415 26.26 -48.98 53.11
CA VAL A 415 26.55 -50.35 53.54
C VAL A 415 25.43 -50.89 54.43
N ALA A 416 24.95 -50.12 55.41
CA ALA A 416 23.83 -50.51 56.26
C ALA A 416 22.55 -50.79 55.45
N ALA A 417 22.23 -49.97 54.43
CA ALA A 417 21.08 -50.20 53.55
C ALA A 417 21.17 -51.54 52.79
N ILE A 418 22.37 -51.89 52.31
CA ILE A 418 22.61 -53.16 51.60
C ILE A 418 22.56 -54.34 52.59
N GLU A 419 23.03 -54.16 53.81
CA GLU A 419 22.99 -55.21 54.85
C GLU A 419 21.55 -55.47 55.34
N CYS A 420 20.71 -54.43 55.46
CA CYS A 420 19.28 -54.59 55.71
C CYS A 420 18.59 -55.34 54.57
N TYR A 421 18.94 -55.04 53.32
CA TYR A 421 18.46 -55.79 52.16
C TYR A 421 18.90 -57.26 52.17
N GLU A 422 20.13 -57.55 52.61
CA GLU A 422 20.62 -58.93 52.74
C GLU A 422 19.84 -59.74 53.79
N LEU A 423 19.33 -59.08 54.83
CA LEU A 423 18.57 -59.73 55.90
C LEU A 423 17.10 -59.94 55.53
N ASP A 424 16.44 -58.90 55.03
CA ASP A 424 14.98 -58.88 54.89
C ASP A 424 14.51 -59.07 53.43
N GLN A 425 15.43 -59.02 52.47
CA GLN A 425 15.17 -59.08 51.01
C GLN A 425 14.15 -58.03 50.52
N ASP A 426 13.96 -56.96 51.29
CA ASP A 426 13.05 -55.87 50.95
C ASP A 426 13.75 -54.83 50.06
N ILE A 427 13.41 -54.86 48.77
CA ILE A 427 13.96 -53.93 47.77
C ILE A 427 13.48 -52.50 48.03
N GLU A 428 12.26 -52.30 48.56
CA GLU A 428 11.67 -50.97 48.70
C GLU A 428 12.36 -50.19 49.83
N GLU A 429 12.62 -50.84 50.97
CA GLU A 429 13.36 -50.26 52.10
C GLU A 429 14.81 -49.89 51.72
N MET A 430 15.47 -50.72 50.93
CA MET A 430 16.80 -50.43 50.39
C MET A 430 16.79 -49.20 49.45
N LEU A 431 15.76 -49.06 48.62
CA LEU A 431 15.64 -47.92 47.71
C LEU A 431 15.32 -46.62 48.46
N ASP A 432 14.45 -46.65 49.48
CA ASP A 432 14.12 -45.46 50.28
C ASP A 432 15.33 -44.97 51.10
N THR A 433 16.08 -45.90 51.71
CA THR A 433 17.30 -45.55 52.45
C THR A 433 18.37 -44.96 51.54
N LEU A 434 18.60 -45.52 50.34
CA LEU A 434 19.54 -44.96 49.35
C LEU A 434 19.05 -43.62 48.78
N TYR A 435 17.75 -43.45 48.58
CA TYR A 435 17.14 -42.19 48.19
C TYR A 435 17.36 -41.09 49.25
N ARG A 436 17.15 -41.44 50.52
CA ARG A 436 17.41 -40.55 51.64
C ARG A 436 18.88 -40.18 51.75
N VAL A 437 19.80 -41.13 51.54
CA VAL A 437 21.25 -40.87 51.50
C VAL A 437 21.63 -39.94 50.35
N ALA A 438 21.01 -40.10 49.17
CA ALA A 438 21.26 -39.21 48.03
C ALA A 438 20.75 -37.77 48.27
N LYS A 439 19.66 -37.61 49.03
CA LYS A 439 19.08 -36.30 49.38
C LYS A 439 19.61 -35.67 50.67
N MET A 440 20.24 -36.46 51.54
CA MET A 440 20.92 -35.95 52.74
C MET A 440 22.27 -35.32 52.34
N THR A 441 22.21 -34.18 51.65
CA THR A 441 23.25 -33.14 51.62
C THR A 441 22.71 -31.82 51.07
#